data_AF-A0A938KIV2-F1
#
_entry.id   AF-A0A938KIV2-F1
#
_cell.length_a   1.000
_cell.length_b   1.000
_cell.length_c   1.000
_cell.angle_alpha   90.00
_cell.angle_beta   90.00
_cell.angle_gamma   90.00
#
_symmetry.space_group_name_H-M   'P 1'
#
loop_
_entity.id
_entity.type
_entity.pdbx_description
1 polymer ?
#
loop_
_entity_poly.entity_id
_entity_poly.type
_entity_poly.pdbx_seq_one_letter_code
_entity_poly.pdbx_strand_id
1 'polypeptide(L)'
;EGMNMRDARTGQPIFLVPSVAAATSGGDAGEGPGRGAAFNIDPRHPGSECWAAGAGMTGLYNAKGERIGDRRPRSCNFAVWWDGDLLRELLDQNYVAKWHWESGTEIVLLRAQNCSSNNGTKATPTLSADLFGDWREEIVWRTVDGRELRIYTTTIPTSHRLTTLMHDPQYRLAIAWQNTAYNQPPHPGFLLDEGAPLPPRPAIATVAAKP
;
A
#
# COMPACT_ATOMS: atom_id res chain seq x y z
N GLU A 1 -21.81 -2.07 -8.48
CA GLU A 1 -20.34 -2.10 -8.40
C GLU A 1 -19.85 -0.82 -7.74
N GLY A 2 -18.59 -0.80 -7.29
CA GLY A 2 -18.03 0.33 -6.56
C GLY A 2 -17.04 -0.11 -5.48
N MET A 3 -16.62 0.85 -4.68
CA MET A 3 -15.73 0.60 -3.54
C MET A 3 -16.55 0.17 -2.33
N ASN A 4 -16.24 -0.96 -1.72
CA ASN A 4 -16.92 -1.44 -0.52
C ASN A 4 -15.90 -1.79 0.58
N MET A 5 -16.23 -1.40 1.81
CA MET A 5 -15.51 -1.81 3.00
C MET A 5 -16.43 -2.72 3.82
N ARG A 6 -15.88 -3.83 4.33
CA ARG A 6 -16.64 -4.84 5.03
C ARG A 6 -15.90 -5.27 6.28
N ASP A 7 -16.66 -5.69 7.28
CA ASP A 7 -16.11 -6.41 8.42
C ASP A 7 -15.51 -7.73 7.93
N ALA A 8 -14.20 -7.92 8.14
CA ALA A 8 -13.46 -9.06 7.61
C ALA A 8 -13.89 -10.41 8.20
N ARG A 9 -14.54 -10.42 9.39
CA ARG A 9 -15.00 -11.64 10.06
C ARG A 9 -16.39 -12.06 9.58
N THR A 10 -17.28 -11.10 9.38
CA THR A 10 -18.71 -11.32 9.16
C THR A 10 -19.15 -11.06 7.72
N GLY A 11 -18.33 -10.34 6.94
CA GLY A 11 -18.66 -9.90 5.58
C GLY A 11 -19.70 -8.77 5.53
N GLN A 12 -20.18 -8.29 6.68
CA GLN A 12 -21.17 -7.23 6.75
C GLN A 12 -20.59 -5.92 6.19
N PRO A 13 -21.34 -5.19 5.34
CA PRO A 13 -20.88 -3.92 4.81
C PRO A 13 -20.75 -2.88 5.93
N ILE A 14 -19.60 -2.23 5.97
CA ILE A 14 -19.36 -1.03 6.79
C ILE A 14 -19.81 0.19 5.99
N PHE A 15 -19.33 0.32 4.76
CA PHE A 15 -19.80 1.33 3.82
C PHE A 15 -19.67 0.86 2.37
N LEU A 16 -20.44 1.50 1.49
CA LEU A 16 -20.39 1.32 0.05
C LEU A 16 -20.37 2.70 -0.61
N VAL A 17 -19.44 2.90 -1.52
CA VAL A 17 -19.43 4.04 -2.45
C VAL A 17 -19.69 3.48 -3.84
N PRO A 18 -20.91 3.69 -4.41
CA PRO A 18 -21.24 3.18 -5.74
C PRO A 18 -20.41 3.88 -6.81
N SER A 19 -20.01 3.15 -7.85
CA SER A 19 -19.45 3.76 -9.06
C SER A 19 -20.50 4.60 -9.78
N VAL A 20 -20.07 5.67 -10.43
CA VAL A 20 -20.97 6.60 -11.15
C VAL A 20 -21.16 6.21 -12.62
N ALA A 21 -20.29 5.37 -13.16
CA ALA A 21 -20.40 4.79 -14.50
C ALA A 21 -19.66 3.45 -14.54
N ALA A 22 -19.94 2.61 -15.52
CA ALA A 22 -19.05 1.50 -15.87
C ALA A 22 -17.79 2.04 -16.60
N ALA A 23 -16.71 1.26 -16.64
CA ALA A 23 -15.62 1.53 -17.55
C ALA A 23 -16.12 1.52 -19.01
N THR A 24 -15.68 2.49 -19.80
CA THR A 24 -16.24 2.78 -21.15
C THR A 24 -15.36 2.27 -22.28
N SER A 25 -14.16 1.75 -21.98
CA SER A 25 -13.19 1.27 -22.97
C SER A 25 -12.17 0.35 -22.28
N GLY A 26 -11.42 -0.44 -23.05
CA GLY A 26 -10.47 -1.43 -22.52
C GLY A 26 -11.09 -2.80 -22.32
N GLY A 27 -10.32 -3.75 -21.78
CA GLY A 27 -10.79 -5.11 -21.47
C GLY A 27 -11.74 -5.18 -20.28
N ASP A 28 -11.93 -4.05 -19.59
CA ASP A 28 -12.83 -3.81 -18.47
C ASP A 28 -14.07 -3.01 -18.88
N ALA A 29 -14.33 -2.80 -20.18
CA ALA A 29 -15.53 -2.11 -20.63
C ALA A 29 -16.80 -2.81 -20.11
N GLY A 30 -17.66 -2.06 -19.41
CA GLY A 30 -18.85 -2.58 -18.74
C GLY A 30 -18.65 -2.93 -17.26
N GLU A 31 -17.43 -2.88 -16.74
CA GLU A 31 -17.09 -3.26 -15.37
C GLU A 31 -16.94 -2.04 -14.43
N GLY A 32 -16.85 -2.32 -13.12
CA GLY A 32 -16.64 -1.35 -12.05
C GLY A 32 -15.20 -0.78 -11.98
N PRO A 33 -14.83 -0.14 -10.86
CA PRO A 33 -13.49 0.45 -10.73
C PRO A 33 -12.40 -0.62 -10.79
N GLY A 34 -11.40 -0.43 -11.66
CA GLY A 34 -10.30 -1.38 -11.86
C GLY A 34 -9.16 -1.31 -10.83
N ARG A 35 -9.21 -0.35 -9.89
CA ARG A 35 -8.24 -0.20 -8.78
C ARG A 35 -8.93 0.23 -7.50
N GLY A 36 -8.39 -0.20 -6.36
CA GLY A 36 -8.76 0.24 -5.01
C GLY A 36 -7.54 0.28 -4.10
N ALA A 37 -7.53 1.17 -3.12
CA ALA A 37 -6.48 1.33 -2.14
C ALA A 37 -7.08 1.66 -0.76
N ALA A 38 -6.40 1.21 0.30
CA ALA A 38 -6.76 1.43 1.69
C ALA A 38 -5.48 1.55 2.53
N PHE A 39 -4.99 2.78 2.75
CA PHE A 39 -3.72 3.07 3.43
C PHE A 39 -3.89 4.24 4.41
N ASN A 40 -3.22 4.18 5.56
CA ASN A 40 -3.15 5.32 6.49
C ASN A 40 -2.24 6.39 5.91
N ILE A 41 -2.80 7.51 5.43
CA ILE A 41 -2.06 8.59 4.76
C ILE A 41 -2.43 9.98 5.30
N ASP A 42 -3.42 10.07 6.18
CA ASP A 42 -3.93 11.32 6.73
C ASP A 42 -4.15 11.20 8.25
N PRO A 43 -3.26 11.77 9.09
CA PRO A 43 -3.32 11.61 10.54
C PRO A 43 -4.51 12.32 11.18
N ARG A 44 -5.29 13.11 10.42
CA ARG A 44 -6.51 13.76 10.91
C ARG A 44 -7.68 12.78 11.08
N HIS A 45 -7.56 11.59 10.49
CA HIS A 45 -8.62 10.58 10.48
C HIS A 45 -8.05 9.24 10.96
N PRO A 46 -8.52 8.70 12.10
CA PRO A 46 -8.03 7.42 12.59
C PRO A 46 -8.30 6.28 11.61
N GLY A 47 -7.28 5.47 11.32
CA GLY A 47 -7.38 4.30 10.46
C GLY A 47 -6.79 4.53 9.06
N SER A 48 -7.36 3.86 8.05
CA SER A 48 -6.85 3.95 6.68
C SER A 48 -7.84 4.65 5.76
N GLU A 49 -7.34 5.61 5.01
CA GLU A 49 -8.08 6.25 3.94
C GLU A 49 -8.24 5.30 2.75
N CYS A 50 -9.39 5.38 2.11
CA CYS A 50 -9.83 4.54 1.02
C CYS A 50 -10.12 5.35 -0.23
N TRP A 51 -9.65 4.88 -1.39
CA TRP A 51 -10.02 5.43 -2.69
C TRP A 51 -9.97 4.37 -3.79
N ALA A 52 -10.64 4.66 -4.91
CA ALA A 52 -10.66 3.81 -6.08
C ALA A 52 -10.39 4.60 -7.36
N ALA A 53 -9.98 3.91 -8.42
CA ALA A 53 -9.79 4.49 -9.75
C ALA A 53 -10.49 3.65 -10.83
N GLY A 54 -10.99 4.33 -11.86
CA GLY A 54 -11.88 3.76 -12.88
C GLY A 54 -13.36 3.99 -12.54
N ALA A 55 -14.25 3.73 -13.50
CA ALA A 55 -15.71 3.76 -13.29
C ALA A 55 -16.24 5.10 -12.70
N GLY A 56 -15.57 6.21 -13.04
CA GLY A 56 -15.87 7.56 -12.55
C GLY A 56 -15.69 7.78 -11.04
N MET A 57 -15.00 6.86 -10.34
CA MET A 57 -14.71 6.99 -8.91
C MET A 57 -13.78 8.18 -8.63
N THR A 58 -14.19 9.03 -7.69
CA THR A 58 -13.43 10.20 -7.22
C THR A 58 -13.55 10.35 -5.71
N GLY A 59 -12.71 11.24 -5.13
CA GLY A 59 -12.70 11.53 -3.71
C GLY A 59 -11.84 10.57 -2.88
N LEU A 60 -11.53 11.03 -1.67
CA LEU A 60 -10.84 10.30 -0.63
C LEU A 60 -11.81 10.09 0.54
N TYR A 61 -11.84 8.89 1.09
CA TYR A 61 -12.76 8.50 2.15
C TYR A 61 -11.96 8.01 3.36
N ASN A 62 -12.40 8.29 4.58
CA ASN A 62 -11.78 7.69 5.76
C ASN A 62 -12.29 6.25 5.99
N ALA A 63 -11.77 5.59 7.04
CA ALA A 63 -12.14 4.22 7.39
C ALA A 63 -13.63 4.01 7.73
N LYS A 64 -14.39 5.10 7.99
CA LYS A 64 -15.84 5.07 8.25
C LYS A 64 -16.69 5.30 6.99
N GLY A 65 -16.07 5.58 5.85
CA GLY A 65 -16.74 5.88 4.60
C GLY A 65 -17.16 7.35 4.46
N GLU A 66 -16.71 8.23 5.34
CA GLU A 66 -16.94 9.67 5.22
C GLU A 66 -15.97 10.24 4.17
N ARG A 67 -16.48 11.06 3.26
CA ARG A 67 -15.64 11.71 2.25
C ARG A 67 -14.87 12.86 2.88
N ILE A 68 -13.54 12.76 2.89
CA ILE A 68 -12.64 13.71 3.55
C ILE A 68 -11.91 14.64 2.59
N GLY A 69 -12.00 14.39 1.28
CA GLY A 69 -11.41 15.27 0.28
C GLY A 69 -11.90 15.01 -1.14
N ASP A 70 -11.94 16.07 -1.95
CA ASP A 70 -12.16 15.97 -3.39
C ASP A 70 -10.94 15.39 -4.10
N ARG A 71 -9.76 15.77 -3.62
CA ARG A 71 -8.47 15.25 -4.11
C ARG A 71 -8.14 13.97 -3.37
N ARG A 72 -7.50 13.06 -4.10
CA ARG A 72 -6.98 11.78 -3.61
C ARG A 72 -5.59 11.56 -4.21
N PRO A 73 -4.82 10.62 -3.67
CA PRO A 73 -3.65 10.10 -4.37
C PRO A 73 -3.96 9.73 -5.82
N ARG A 74 -3.07 10.13 -6.73
CA ARG A 74 -3.10 9.82 -8.16
C ARG A 74 -2.87 8.33 -8.37
N SER A 75 -1.93 7.75 -7.65
CA SER A 75 -1.67 6.32 -7.65
C SER A 75 -2.75 5.56 -6.89
N CYS A 76 -3.16 4.43 -7.44
CA CYS A 76 -4.02 3.44 -6.79
C CYS A 76 -3.40 2.06 -7.08
N ASN A 77 -2.28 1.80 -6.39
CA ASN A 77 -1.42 0.65 -6.62
C ASN A 77 -0.91 0.08 -5.29
N PHE A 78 0.36 0.28 -4.95
CA PHE A 78 0.94 -0.17 -3.69
C PHE A 78 1.04 0.99 -2.70
N ALA A 79 1.24 0.61 -1.44
CA ALA A 79 1.82 1.46 -0.43
C ALA A 79 3.07 0.81 0.16
N VAL A 80 3.89 1.65 0.78
CA VAL A 80 5.17 1.28 1.37
C VAL A 80 5.41 2.16 2.60
N TRP A 81 5.93 1.60 3.69
CA TRP A 81 6.54 2.42 4.75
C TRP A 81 7.97 2.75 4.36
N TRP A 82 8.24 4.02 4.02
CA TRP A 82 9.52 4.45 3.47
C TRP A 82 10.19 5.56 4.28
N ASP A 83 9.42 6.53 4.78
CA ASP A 83 9.96 7.62 5.59
C ASP A 83 9.98 7.29 7.10
N GLY A 84 10.07 8.33 7.93
CA GLY A 84 10.28 8.19 9.36
C GLY A 84 9.01 8.10 10.19
N ASP A 85 7.85 8.46 9.64
CA ASP A 85 6.55 8.49 10.35
C ASP A 85 5.76 7.18 10.14
N LEU A 86 4.64 7.00 10.85
CA LEU A 86 3.81 5.79 10.80
C LEU A 86 2.78 5.78 9.66
N LEU A 87 2.66 6.88 8.90
CA LEU A 87 1.82 6.94 7.72
C LEU A 87 2.51 6.17 6.58
N ARG A 88 1.71 5.74 5.60
CA ARG A 88 2.19 5.02 4.42
C ARG A 88 2.47 5.97 3.27
N GLU A 89 3.54 5.68 2.55
CA GLU A 89 3.83 6.29 1.26
C GLU A 89 3.17 5.50 0.15
N LEU A 90 3.02 6.15 -0.99
CA LEU A 90 2.47 5.61 -2.22
C LEU A 90 3.59 5.03 -3.07
N LEU A 91 3.43 3.78 -3.49
CA LEU A 91 4.36 3.08 -4.39
C LEU A 91 3.67 2.78 -5.72
N ASP A 92 4.19 3.36 -6.79
CA ASP A 92 3.71 3.11 -8.15
C ASP A 92 4.86 3.24 -9.16
N GLN A 93 4.82 2.43 -10.22
CA GLN A 93 5.89 2.36 -11.22
C GLN A 93 7.28 2.17 -10.57
N ASN A 94 8.16 3.17 -10.70
CA ASN A 94 9.51 3.17 -10.16
C ASN A 94 9.74 4.32 -9.16
N TYR A 95 8.70 4.78 -8.48
CA TYR A 95 8.80 5.88 -7.53
C TYR A 95 8.02 5.65 -6.24
N VAL A 96 8.45 6.35 -5.19
CA VAL A 96 7.75 6.48 -3.91
C VAL A 96 7.35 7.94 -3.73
N ALA A 97 6.10 8.18 -3.33
CA ALA A 97 5.59 9.52 -3.05
C ALA A 97 4.84 9.59 -1.72
N LYS A 98 4.99 10.70 -1.00
CA LYS A 98 4.23 11.03 0.20
C LYS A 98 2.97 11.82 -0.16
N TRP A 99 1.85 11.46 0.45
CA TRP A 99 0.63 12.28 0.38
C TRP A 99 0.71 13.42 1.38
N HIS A 100 0.52 14.66 0.92
CA HIS A 100 0.38 15.84 1.75
C HIS A 100 -1.10 16.14 1.95
N TRP A 101 -1.67 15.63 3.04
CA TRP A 101 -3.09 15.70 3.36
C TRP A 101 -3.66 17.11 3.49
N GLU A 102 -2.86 18.09 3.93
CA GLU A 102 -3.31 19.48 4.06
C GLU A 102 -3.52 20.17 2.71
N SER A 103 -2.62 19.93 1.76
CA SER A 103 -2.66 20.57 0.43
C SER A 103 -3.34 19.70 -0.64
N GLY A 104 -3.57 18.42 -0.33
CA GLY A 104 -4.08 17.43 -1.27
C GLY A 104 -3.15 17.24 -2.46
N THR A 105 -1.84 17.14 -2.20
CA THR A 105 -0.79 16.96 -3.22
C THR A 105 0.15 15.80 -2.87
N GLU A 106 1.03 15.44 -3.79
CA GLU A 106 2.03 14.38 -3.60
C GLU A 106 3.44 14.96 -3.73
N ILE A 107 4.35 14.54 -2.86
CA ILE A 107 5.79 14.82 -2.98
C ILE A 107 6.53 13.52 -3.27
N VAL A 108 7.29 13.48 -4.36
CA VAL A 108 8.12 12.31 -4.71
C VAL A 108 9.33 12.26 -3.78
N LEU A 109 9.48 11.17 -3.03
CA LEU A 109 10.60 10.94 -2.12
C LEU A 109 11.74 10.17 -2.79
N LEU A 110 11.39 9.22 -3.67
CA LEU A 110 12.34 8.40 -4.41
C LEU A 110 11.87 8.22 -5.84
N ARG A 111 12.80 8.30 -6.79
CA ARG A 111 12.64 7.74 -8.13
C ARG A 111 13.84 6.83 -8.42
N ALA A 112 13.59 5.55 -8.64
CA ALA A 112 14.64 4.56 -8.85
C ALA A 112 15.32 4.77 -10.21
N GLN A 113 16.57 5.22 -10.18
CA GLN A 113 17.36 5.52 -11.38
C GLN A 113 17.66 4.25 -12.18
N ASN A 114 17.44 4.32 -13.50
CA ASN A 114 17.64 3.20 -14.44
C ASN A 114 16.90 1.90 -14.05
N CYS A 115 15.80 2.04 -13.31
CA CYS A 115 14.92 0.95 -12.92
C CYS A 115 13.55 1.08 -13.56
N SER A 116 12.88 -0.06 -13.76
CA SER A 116 11.52 -0.16 -14.30
C SER A 116 10.63 -1.01 -13.40
N SER A 117 9.34 -0.70 -13.40
CA SER A 117 8.31 -1.62 -12.91
C SER A 117 8.09 -2.80 -13.85
N ASN A 118 7.29 -3.76 -13.38
CA ASN A 118 6.87 -4.96 -14.09
C ASN A 118 5.38 -4.89 -14.47
N ASN A 119 4.91 -5.88 -15.24
CA ASN A 119 3.49 -6.18 -15.47
C ASN A 119 2.69 -5.08 -16.20
N GLY A 120 3.34 -4.35 -17.10
CA GLY A 120 2.68 -3.37 -17.97
C GLY A 120 1.99 -2.25 -17.17
N THR A 121 0.70 -2.02 -17.42
CA THR A 121 -0.08 -0.98 -16.71
C THR A 121 -0.27 -1.26 -15.23
N LYS A 122 -0.06 -2.52 -14.77
CA LYS A 122 -0.09 -2.84 -13.34
C LYS A 122 1.08 -2.20 -12.59
N ALA A 123 2.20 -1.98 -13.28
CA ALA A 123 3.33 -1.16 -12.81
C ALA A 123 3.82 -1.54 -11.40
N THR A 124 3.94 -2.83 -11.12
CA THR A 124 4.32 -3.34 -9.79
C THR A 124 5.84 -3.37 -9.63
N PRO A 125 6.37 -3.28 -8.40
CA PRO A 125 7.78 -3.62 -8.14
C PRO A 125 8.04 -5.11 -8.46
N THR A 126 9.31 -5.51 -8.45
CA THR A 126 9.65 -6.94 -8.39
C THR A 126 9.24 -7.53 -7.03
N LEU A 127 9.48 -6.77 -5.95
CA LEU A 127 9.03 -7.07 -4.59
C LEU A 127 9.02 -5.77 -3.77
N SER A 128 8.07 -5.63 -2.83
CA SER A 128 8.09 -4.63 -1.76
C SER A 128 7.95 -5.38 -0.43
N ALA A 129 8.95 -5.30 0.44
CA ALA A 129 8.99 -6.05 1.70
C ALA A 129 10.01 -5.45 2.68
N ASP A 130 9.76 -5.49 3.98
CA ASP A 130 10.82 -5.42 5.01
C ASP A 130 11.69 -6.68 4.87
N LEU A 131 12.86 -6.55 4.25
CA LEU A 131 13.78 -7.65 4.00
C LEU A 131 14.92 -7.65 5.01
N PHE A 132 15.36 -6.46 5.41
CA PHE A 132 16.46 -6.26 6.34
C PHE A 132 16.45 -4.84 6.92
N GLY A 133 17.29 -4.60 7.93
CA GLY A 133 17.35 -3.29 8.59
C GLY A 133 16.33 -3.18 9.71
N ASP A 134 15.58 -2.09 9.74
CA ASP A 134 14.48 -1.92 10.69
C ASP A 134 13.14 -2.30 10.06
N TRP A 135 12.05 -1.62 10.42
CA TRP A 135 10.69 -2.00 10.07
C TRP A 135 10.19 -1.44 8.73
N ARG A 136 10.94 -0.51 8.13
CA ARG A 136 10.56 0.09 6.84
C ARG A 136 10.83 -0.89 5.72
N GLU A 137 10.07 -0.75 4.64
CA GLU A 137 10.03 -1.75 3.59
C GLU A 137 11.07 -1.43 2.50
N GLU A 138 11.90 -2.40 2.15
CA GLU A 138 12.71 -2.35 0.94
C GLU A 138 11.86 -2.51 -0.32
N ILE A 139 12.31 -1.91 -1.41
CA ILE A 139 11.70 -2.06 -2.73
C ILE A 139 12.73 -2.63 -3.70
N VAL A 140 12.36 -3.73 -4.36
CA VAL A 140 13.15 -4.36 -5.41
C VAL A 140 12.57 -3.98 -6.76
N TRP A 141 13.39 -3.37 -7.60
CA TRP A 141 13.07 -3.16 -9.02
C TRP A 141 14.12 -3.82 -9.91
N ARG A 142 13.72 -4.19 -11.13
CA ARG A 142 14.67 -4.57 -12.18
C ARG A 142 15.27 -3.33 -12.82
N THR A 143 16.50 -3.43 -13.33
CA THR A 143 17.02 -2.42 -14.26
C THR A 143 16.24 -2.43 -15.56
N VAL A 144 16.29 -1.32 -16.29
CA VAL A 144 15.59 -1.16 -17.59
C VAL A 144 16.00 -2.26 -18.58
N ASP A 145 17.27 -2.66 -18.59
CA ASP A 145 17.81 -3.75 -19.43
C ASP A 145 17.55 -5.16 -18.88
N GLY A 146 16.96 -5.27 -17.68
CA GLY A 146 16.59 -6.54 -17.05
C GLY A 146 17.76 -7.39 -16.56
N ARG A 147 18.96 -6.82 -16.44
CA ARG A 147 20.17 -7.57 -16.04
C ARG A 147 20.44 -7.59 -14.54
N GLU A 148 19.86 -6.64 -13.80
CA GLU A 148 20.08 -6.51 -12.36
C GLU A 148 18.74 -6.38 -11.63
N LEU A 149 18.73 -6.85 -10.38
CA LEU A 149 17.76 -6.43 -9.39
C LEU A 149 18.44 -5.43 -8.45
N ARG A 150 17.79 -4.30 -8.21
CA ARG A 150 18.26 -3.28 -7.27
C ARG A 150 17.30 -3.22 -6.09
N ILE A 151 17.86 -3.45 -4.91
CA ILE A 151 17.15 -3.35 -3.64
C ILE A 151 17.41 -1.96 -3.08
N TYR A 152 16.35 -1.18 -2.93
CA TYR A 152 16.38 0.14 -2.32
C TYR A 152 15.92 0.02 -0.88
N THR A 153 16.75 0.48 0.05
CA THR A 153 16.40 0.68 1.46
C THR A 153 16.44 2.16 1.78
N THR A 154 15.63 2.59 2.73
CA THR A 154 15.53 3.99 3.12
C THR A 154 16.69 4.41 4.02
N THR A 155 17.09 5.68 3.91
CA THR A 155 18.09 6.31 4.78
C THR A 155 17.50 7.44 5.62
N ILE A 156 16.17 7.61 5.60
CA ILE A 156 15.46 8.67 6.33
C ILE A 156 15.33 8.24 7.80
N PRO A 157 15.90 8.93 8.80
CA PRO A 157 15.81 8.48 10.18
C PRO A 157 14.36 8.36 10.69
N THR A 158 14.11 7.41 11.60
CA THR A 158 12.85 7.26 12.32
C THR A 158 13.09 7.23 13.84
N SER A 159 12.15 7.74 14.61
CA SER A 159 12.11 7.61 16.08
C SER A 159 11.38 6.35 16.53
N HIS A 160 10.71 5.64 15.62
CA HIS A 160 9.91 4.46 15.93
C HIS A 160 10.75 3.19 15.81
N ARG A 161 10.58 2.29 16.78
CA ARG A 161 11.20 0.95 16.77
C ARG A 161 10.12 -0.11 16.82
N LEU A 162 10.02 -0.89 15.76
CA LEU A 162 9.10 -2.02 15.65
C LEU A 162 9.88 -3.32 15.48
N THR A 163 9.23 -4.45 15.77
CA THR A 163 9.75 -5.73 15.30
C THR A 163 9.59 -5.78 13.78
N THR A 164 10.54 -6.39 13.06
CA THR A 164 10.42 -6.61 11.61
C THR A 164 9.02 -7.09 11.24
N LEU A 165 8.45 -6.50 10.19
CA LEU A 165 7.15 -6.86 9.67
C LEU A 165 7.12 -8.31 9.18
N MET A 166 8.27 -8.90 8.85
CA MET A 166 8.37 -10.33 8.50
C MET A 166 8.09 -11.28 9.66
N HIS A 167 8.00 -10.78 10.89
CA HIS A 167 7.52 -11.53 12.04
C HIS A 167 6.03 -11.31 12.35
N ASP A 168 5.34 -10.41 11.64
CA ASP A 168 3.88 -10.35 11.65
C ASP A 168 3.29 -11.43 10.72
N PRO A 169 2.39 -12.29 11.22
CA PRO A 169 1.89 -13.43 10.44
C PRO A 169 1.11 -13.01 9.19
N GLN A 170 0.36 -11.90 9.25
CA GLN A 170 -0.43 -11.41 8.12
C GLN A 170 0.47 -10.79 7.04
N TYR A 171 1.40 -9.93 7.44
CA TYR A 171 2.37 -9.30 6.55
C TYR A 171 3.28 -10.36 5.90
N ARG A 172 3.83 -11.27 6.69
CA ARG A 172 4.73 -12.33 6.19
C ARG A 172 4.03 -13.26 5.19
N LEU A 173 2.75 -13.57 5.42
CA LEU A 173 1.92 -14.30 4.47
C LEU A 173 1.67 -13.47 3.21
N ALA A 174 1.47 -12.16 3.36
CA ALA A 174 1.29 -11.25 2.24
C ALA A 174 2.50 -11.14 1.32
N ILE A 175 3.71 -11.14 1.87
CA ILE A 175 4.93 -11.24 1.07
C ILE A 175 4.96 -12.55 0.27
N ALA A 176 4.49 -13.66 0.85
CA ALA A 176 4.48 -14.95 0.16
C ALA A 176 3.50 -15.00 -1.02
N TRP A 177 2.34 -14.31 -0.93
CA TRP A 177 1.39 -14.27 -2.05
C TRP A 177 1.56 -13.06 -2.96
N GLN A 178 2.44 -12.10 -2.65
CA GLN A 178 2.58 -10.84 -3.41
C GLN A 178 2.78 -11.05 -4.92
N ASN A 179 3.43 -12.14 -5.34
CA ASN A 179 3.65 -12.46 -6.77
C ASN A 179 2.41 -13.05 -7.49
N THR A 180 1.30 -13.27 -6.78
CA THR A 180 0.14 -14.00 -7.30
C THR A 180 -0.73 -13.09 -8.17
N ALA A 181 -0.93 -13.47 -9.43
CA ALA A 181 -1.83 -12.78 -10.38
C ALA A 181 -1.55 -11.27 -10.48
N TYR A 182 -2.49 -10.42 -10.08
CA TYR A 182 -2.28 -8.98 -9.97
C TYR A 182 -1.78 -8.66 -8.56
N ASN A 183 -0.46 -8.49 -8.43
CA ASN A 183 0.21 -8.25 -7.15
C ASN A 183 -0.53 -7.18 -6.33
N GLN A 184 -0.71 -7.42 -5.03
CA GLN A 184 -1.29 -6.46 -4.08
C GLN A 184 -0.28 -6.12 -2.98
N PRO A 185 -0.31 -4.90 -2.41
CA PRO A 185 0.59 -4.54 -1.32
C PRO A 185 0.32 -5.38 -0.06
N PRO A 186 1.35 -5.62 0.77
CA PRO A 186 1.16 -6.31 2.04
C PRO A 186 0.50 -5.39 3.08
N HIS A 187 -0.22 -5.99 4.03
CA HIS A 187 -0.72 -5.31 5.24
C HIS A 187 -0.38 -6.17 6.46
N PRO A 188 0.01 -5.58 7.59
CA PRO A 188 0.21 -6.29 8.85
C PRO A 188 -1.12 -6.58 9.55
N GLY A 189 -1.07 -7.45 10.55
CA GLY A 189 -2.23 -7.83 11.39
C GLY A 189 -2.64 -6.76 12.41
N PHE A 190 -2.03 -5.58 12.36
CA PHE A 190 -2.25 -4.46 13.29
C PHE A 190 -2.30 -3.13 12.54
N LEU A 191 -2.86 -2.10 13.19
CA LEU A 191 -2.83 -0.73 12.70
C LEU A 191 -1.50 -0.06 13.10
N LEU A 192 -0.86 0.62 12.15
CA LEU A 192 0.17 1.63 12.42
C LEU A 192 -0.46 3.01 12.23
N ASP A 193 -0.41 3.82 13.27
CA ASP A 193 -1.05 5.13 13.36
C ASP A 193 -0.34 5.98 14.41
N GLU A 194 -0.12 7.26 14.11
CA GLU A 194 0.54 8.22 15.01
C GLU A 194 -0.21 8.42 16.34
N GLY A 195 -1.54 8.24 16.32
CA GLY A 195 -2.39 8.34 17.51
C GLY A 195 -2.50 7.05 18.32
N ALA A 196 -1.83 5.96 17.92
CA ALA A 196 -1.97 4.64 18.53
C ALA A 196 -0.65 4.14 19.14
N PRO A 197 -0.70 3.29 20.19
CA PRO A 197 0.51 2.64 20.68
C PRO A 197 1.10 1.70 19.62
N LEU A 198 2.44 1.64 19.58
CA LEU A 198 3.14 0.68 18.72
C LEU A 198 2.73 -0.77 19.06
N PRO A 199 2.71 -1.68 18.07
CA PRO A 199 2.29 -3.06 18.28
C PRO A 199 3.21 -3.78 19.28
N PRO A 200 2.66 -4.70 20.09
CA PRO A 200 3.48 -5.53 20.96
C PRO A 200 4.38 -6.45 20.15
N ARG A 201 5.46 -6.94 20.78
CA ARG A 201 6.31 -7.96 20.16
C ARG A 201 5.48 -9.19 19.78
N PRO A 202 5.60 -9.72 18.56
CA PRO A 202 4.81 -10.87 18.12
C PRO A 202 5.16 -12.13 18.92
N ALA A 203 4.14 -12.92 19.24
CA ALA A 203 4.27 -14.21 19.92
C ALA A 203 4.54 -15.31 18.89
N ILE A 204 5.80 -15.46 18.48
CA ILE A 204 6.23 -16.44 17.47
C ILE A 204 7.40 -17.29 17.97
N ALA A 205 7.55 -18.47 17.36
CA ALA A 205 8.71 -19.32 17.51
C ALA A 205 9.38 -19.53 16.15
N THR A 206 10.71 -19.60 16.12
CA THR A 206 11.43 -19.97 14.90
C THR A 206 11.30 -21.46 14.65
N VAL A 207 11.20 -21.83 13.38
CA VAL A 207 11.26 -23.25 12.99
C VAL A 207 12.69 -23.72 13.22
N ALA A 208 12.87 -24.81 13.97
CA ALA A 208 14.18 -25.43 14.12
C ALA A 208 14.73 -25.83 12.75
N ALA A 209 16.03 -25.63 12.53
CA ALA A 209 16.68 -26.13 11.33
C ALA A 209 16.42 -27.64 11.24
N LYS A 210 15.90 -28.10 10.09
CA LYS A 210 15.90 -29.54 9.81
C LYS A 210 17.38 -29.99 9.77
N PRO A 211 17.73 -31.08 10.45
CA PRO A 211 19.10 -31.59 10.46
C PRO A 211 19.61 -31.94 9.06
#